data_AF-A0A960AGE5-F1
#
_entry.id   AF-A0A960AGE5-F1
#
_cell.length_a   1.000
_cell.length_b   1.000
_cell.length_c   1.000
_cell.angle_alpha   90.00
_cell.angle_beta   90.00
_cell.angle_gamma   90.00
#
_symmetry.space_group_name_H-M   'P 1'
#
loop_
_entity.id
_entity.type
_entity.pdbx_description
1 polymer ?
#
loop_
_entity_poly.entity_id
_entity_poly.type
_entity_poly.pdbx_seq_one_letter_code
_entity_poly.pdbx_strand_id
1 'polypeptide(L)'
;MSPRRSVQIPAAMWGLVIAGAAVATYLVGVFSAAVLGLIGIDQGFSRILVWASGAPLLLGLGLIALDAIILAPRRRGRREIFDEPVSGLEMTVVLTAYNDEASIGEAVDDFLDHPLAKRVLVIDNNSSDATAEVARAHGAIVHTEMKPGYGQCVHRALTEASAYTDTELVALCEGDMTFRAADLDKLAAYSAHAHIVNGTRIVEQLRAPETQLTTFMFYGNFAVGKLLEFKHLGRGTISDVGTTFKVCRSEFLRDHLDIFDPRVNLEFNAHFLDTVMEYQFRLVEVPITFYPRVGVSKGGNTSNSRAAKVGLRMMLGILFGWRWLKDRRAYDQS
;
A
#
# COMPACT_ATOMS: atom_id res chain seq x y z
N MET A 1 -20.40 9.46 -13.08
CA MET A 1 -19.21 9.53 -13.96
C MET A 1 -18.37 10.74 -13.57
N SER A 2 -17.43 10.57 -12.64
CA SER A 2 -16.46 11.62 -12.30
C SER A 2 -15.55 11.86 -13.50
N PRO A 3 -15.32 13.12 -13.93
CA PRO A 3 -14.39 13.39 -15.02
C PRO A 3 -13.00 12.89 -14.62
N ARG A 4 -12.46 11.94 -15.40
CA ARG A 4 -11.11 11.40 -15.22
C ARG A 4 -10.12 12.57 -15.19
N ARG A 5 -9.74 13.04 -13.99
CA ARG A 5 -8.65 14.01 -13.84
C ARG A 5 -7.41 13.37 -14.46
N SER A 6 -6.75 14.09 -15.34
CA SER A 6 -5.44 13.67 -15.84
C SER A 6 -4.48 13.61 -14.66
N VAL A 7 -3.88 12.45 -14.43
CA VAL A 7 -2.88 12.24 -13.38
C VAL A 7 -1.72 13.20 -13.66
N GLN A 8 -1.62 14.28 -12.89
CA GLN A 8 -0.53 15.24 -13.00
C GLN A 8 0.55 14.86 -11.99
N ILE A 9 1.60 14.23 -12.49
CA ILE A 9 2.79 13.92 -11.68
C ILE A 9 3.44 15.26 -11.28
N PRO A 10 3.64 15.53 -9.98
CA PRO A 10 4.27 16.77 -9.51
C PRO A 10 5.67 16.99 -10.08
N ALA A 11 6.07 18.25 -10.25
CA ALA A 11 7.42 18.58 -10.72
C ALA A 11 8.51 18.04 -9.77
N ALA A 12 8.21 17.93 -8.47
CA ALA A 12 9.08 17.30 -7.48
C ALA A 12 9.45 15.86 -7.84
N MET A 13 8.54 15.08 -8.43
CA MET A 13 8.79 13.68 -8.77
C MET A 13 9.77 13.56 -9.93
N TRP A 14 9.64 14.43 -10.94
CA TRP A 14 10.63 14.54 -12.01
C TRP A 14 11.97 15.03 -11.48
N GLY A 15 11.95 16.01 -10.57
CA GLY A 15 13.15 16.49 -9.90
C GLY A 15 13.88 15.39 -9.14
N LEU A 16 13.14 14.50 -8.45
CA LEU A 16 13.70 13.35 -7.75
C LEU A 16 14.37 12.36 -8.69
N VAL A 17 13.75 12.04 -9.83
CA VAL A 17 14.34 11.13 -10.84
C VAL A 17 15.62 11.73 -11.43
N ILE A 18 15.58 13.00 -11.82
CA ILE A 18 16.72 13.70 -12.42
C ILE A 18 17.87 13.82 -11.41
N ALA A 19 17.58 14.27 -10.19
CA ALA A 19 18.58 14.38 -9.13
C ALA A 19 19.16 13.01 -8.75
N GLY A 20 18.33 11.97 -8.66
CA GLY A 20 18.77 10.60 -8.39
C GLY A 20 19.70 10.06 -9.47
N ALA A 21 19.36 10.24 -10.75
CA ALA A 21 20.22 9.87 -11.87
C ALA A 21 21.55 10.66 -11.87
N ALA A 22 21.50 11.95 -11.52
CA ALA A 22 22.68 12.79 -11.37
C ALA A 22 23.60 12.29 -10.26
N VAL A 23 23.07 12.00 -9.07
CA VAL A 23 23.82 11.44 -7.94
C VAL A 23 24.42 10.09 -8.31
N ALA A 24 23.68 9.21 -8.97
CA ALA A 24 24.21 7.92 -9.44
C ALA A 24 25.38 8.12 -10.42
N THR A 25 25.24 9.05 -11.37
CA THR A 25 26.29 9.39 -12.34
C THR A 25 27.53 9.94 -11.63
N TYR A 26 27.34 10.82 -10.65
CA TYR A 26 28.40 11.37 -9.81
C TYR A 26 29.16 10.25 -9.08
N LEU A 27 28.44 9.34 -8.41
CA LEU A 27 29.05 8.23 -7.66
C LEU A 27 29.84 7.29 -8.57
N VAL A 28 29.34 6.98 -9.77
CA VAL A 28 30.09 6.20 -10.78
C VAL A 28 31.35 6.95 -11.23
N GLY A 29 31.26 8.26 -11.45
CA GLY A 29 32.40 9.12 -11.75
C GLY A 29 33.47 9.09 -10.66
N VAL A 30 33.08 9.29 -9.39
CA VAL A 30 33.99 9.26 -8.25
C VAL A 30 34.62 7.88 -8.06
N PHE A 31 33.80 6.82 -8.11
CA PHE A 31 34.29 5.45 -7.94
C PHE A 31 35.27 5.07 -9.05
N SER A 32 34.95 5.36 -10.31
CA SER A 32 35.85 5.09 -11.44
C SER A 32 37.14 5.91 -11.35
N ALA A 33 37.08 7.19 -10.96
CA ALA A 33 38.28 8.01 -10.76
C ALA A 33 39.21 7.39 -9.70
N ALA A 34 38.65 6.93 -8.59
CA ALA A 34 39.40 6.28 -7.52
C ALA A 34 40.09 4.99 -8.00
N VAL A 35 39.36 4.13 -8.71
CA VAL A 35 39.90 2.87 -9.26
C VAL A 35 41.00 3.15 -10.30
N LEU A 36 40.74 4.02 -11.28
CA LEU A 36 41.69 4.36 -12.34
C LEU A 36 42.94 5.05 -11.78
N GLY A 37 42.79 5.89 -10.76
CA GLY A 37 43.89 6.54 -10.05
C GLY A 37 44.83 5.55 -9.36
N LEU A 38 44.30 4.48 -8.77
CA LEU A 38 45.11 3.43 -8.13
C LEU A 38 45.97 2.64 -9.12
N ILE A 39 45.47 2.45 -10.35
CA ILE A 39 46.17 1.69 -11.41
C ILE A 39 46.91 2.60 -12.39
N GLY A 40 47.02 3.91 -12.11
CA GLY A 40 47.79 4.87 -12.91
C GLY A 40 47.21 5.17 -14.29
N ILE A 41 45.92 4.92 -14.52
CA ILE A 41 45.22 5.22 -15.78
C ILE A 41 44.62 6.62 -15.75
N ASP A 42 44.56 7.31 -16.89
CA ASP A 42 43.95 8.63 -17.01
C ASP A 42 42.47 8.64 -16.57
N GLN A 43 42.10 9.70 -15.85
CA GLN A 43 40.77 9.89 -15.26
C GLN A 43 39.91 10.87 -16.07
N GLY A 44 40.25 11.15 -17.33
CA GLY A 44 39.52 12.08 -18.20
C GLY A 44 38.03 11.75 -18.27
N PHE A 45 37.70 10.48 -18.51
CA PHE A 45 36.31 10.02 -18.56
C PHE A 45 35.59 10.20 -17.21
N SER A 46 36.22 9.85 -16.10
CA SER A 46 35.64 10.01 -14.76
C SER A 46 35.37 11.47 -14.40
N ARG A 47 36.26 12.39 -14.78
CA ARG A 47 36.07 13.84 -14.62
C ARG A 47 34.86 14.34 -15.42
N ILE A 48 34.67 13.85 -16.63
CA ILE A 48 33.49 14.18 -17.45
C ILE A 48 32.20 13.76 -16.74
N LEU A 49 32.14 12.53 -16.20
CA LEU A 49 30.96 12.04 -15.48
C LEU A 49 30.61 12.92 -14.27
N VAL A 50 31.63 13.28 -13.47
CA VAL A 50 31.45 14.16 -12.31
C VAL A 50 30.92 15.52 -12.74
N TRP A 51 31.54 16.17 -13.72
CA TRP A 51 31.08 17.48 -14.22
C TRP A 51 29.70 17.42 -14.86
N ALA A 52 29.42 16.40 -15.66
CA ALA A 52 28.14 16.20 -16.33
C ALA A 52 26.98 15.98 -15.35
N SER A 53 27.25 15.48 -14.14
CA SER A 53 26.23 15.30 -13.10
C SER A 53 25.74 16.60 -12.46
N GLY A 54 26.53 17.68 -12.51
CA GLY A 54 26.24 18.92 -11.76
C GLY A 54 24.97 19.64 -12.24
N ALA A 55 24.84 19.86 -13.55
CA ALA A 55 23.68 20.57 -14.11
C ALA A 55 22.36 19.81 -13.91
N PRO A 56 22.27 18.49 -14.19
CA PRO A 56 21.09 17.69 -13.85
C PRO A 56 20.77 17.70 -12.36
N LEU A 57 21.76 17.63 -11.47
CA LEU A 57 21.53 17.69 -10.02
C LEU A 57 20.85 19.01 -9.63
N LEU A 58 21.39 20.15 -10.10
CA LEU A 58 20.81 21.47 -9.83
C LEU A 58 19.40 21.61 -10.41
N LEU A 59 19.17 21.11 -11.63
CA LEU A 59 17.84 21.09 -12.24
C LEU A 59 16.85 20.27 -11.40
N GLY A 60 17.25 19.07 -10.98
CA GLY A 60 16.43 18.18 -10.17
C GLY A 60 16.05 18.80 -8.83
N LEU A 61 17.04 19.34 -8.10
CA LEU A 61 16.81 20.06 -6.85
C LEU A 61 15.96 21.32 -7.06
N GLY A 62 16.15 22.05 -8.16
CA GLY A 62 15.36 23.22 -8.53
C GLY A 62 13.88 22.87 -8.76
N LEU A 63 13.59 21.75 -9.44
CA LEU A 63 12.22 21.27 -9.63
C LEU A 63 11.56 20.84 -8.30
N ILE A 64 12.32 20.18 -7.41
CA ILE A 64 11.85 19.83 -6.06
C ILE A 64 11.53 21.11 -5.27
N ALA A 65 12.43 22.08 -5.25
CA ALA A 65 12.24 23.34 -4.52
C ALA A 65 11.07 24.15 -5.08
N LEU A 66 10.96 24.28 -6.41
CA LEU A 66 9.83 24.92 -7.08
C LEU A 66 8.51 24.29 -6.65
N ASP A 67 8.44 22.97 -6.67
CA ASP A 67 7.22 22.27 -6.32
C ASP A 67 6.91 22.39 -4.82
N ALA A 68 7.89 22.16 -3.92
CA ALA A 68 7.68 22.22 -2.48
C ALA A 68 7.36 23.62 -1.95
N ILE A 69 7.98 24.67 -2.50
CA ILE A 69 7.86 26.05 -2.01
C ILE A 69 6.72 26.79 -2.70
N ILE A 70 6.48 26.54 -3.99
CA ILE A 70 5.54 27.35 -4.79
C ILE A 70 4.28 26.56 -5.14
N LEU A 71 4.41 25.34 -5.68
CA LEU A 71 3.26 24.60 -6.22
C LEU A 71 2.47 23.84 -5.13
N ALA A 72 3.16 23.17 -4.22
CA ALA A 72 2.55 22.35 -3.17
C ALA A 72 1.70 23.19 -2.21
N PRO A 73 2.13 24.38 -1.71
CA PRO A 73 1.27 25.22 -0.88
C PRO A 73 0.00 25.68 -1.62
N ARG A 74 0.10 25.97 -2.93
CA ARG A 74 -1.06 26.29 -3.77
C ARG A 74 -2.02 25.11 -3.94
N ARG A 75 -1.50 23.88 -4.03
CA ARG A 75 -2.29 22.64 -4.10
C ARG A 75 -2.87 22.22 -2.74
N ARG A 76 -2.29 22.69 -1.61
CA ARG A 76 -2.66 22.22 -0.27
C ARG A 76 -4.06 22.69 0.13
N GLY A 77 -4.49 23.86 -0.34
CA GLY A 77 -5.81 24.44 -0.06
C GLY A 77 -6.07 24.66 1.42
N ARG A 78 -7.13 25.40 1.77
CA ARG A 78 -7.63 25.42 3.15
C ARG A 78 -8.35 24.10 3.39
N ARG A 79 -7.83 23.26 4.28
CA ARG A 79 -8.41 21.96 4.60
C ARG A 79 -9.16 22.06 5.91
N GLU A 80 -10.45 21.81 5.84
CA GLU A 80 -11.25 21.60 7.03
C GLU A 80 -10.91 20.24 7.64
N ILE A 81 -11.00 20.21 8.97
CA ILE A 81 -10.92 18.97 9.74
C ILE A 81 -12.08 18.10 9.26
N PHE A 82 -11.76 16.87 8.89
CA PHE A 82 -12.79 15.89 8.60
C PHE A 82 -13.23 15.32 9.95
N ASP A 83 -14.48 15.57 10.31
CA ASP A 83 -15.07 15.16 11.58
C ASP A 83 -16.54 14.87 11.33
N GLU A 84 -16.77 13.71 10.72
CA GLU A 84 -18.10 13.22 10.38
C GLU A 84 -18.38 12.03 11.30
N PRO A 85 -19.31 12.14 12.27
CA PRO A 85 -19.60 11.07 13.20
C PRO A 85 -20.04 9.79 12.48
N VAL A 86 -19.54 8.65 12.97
CA VAL A 86 -20.02 7.33 12.54
C VAL A 86 -21.19 6.95 13.45
N SER A 87 -22.31 6.54 12.86
CA SER A 87 -23.55 6.17 13.56
C SER A 87 -23.42 4.92 14.44
N GLY A 88 -22.50 4.02 14.10
CA GLY A 88 -22.16 2.84 14.87
C GLY A 88 -20.78 2.30 14.51
N LEU A 89 -20.05 1.79 15.51
CA LEU A 89 -18.71 1.24 15.31
C LEU A 89 -18.72 -0.23 14.88
N GLU A 90 -19.88 -0.89 14.91
CA GLU A 90 -20.04 -2.24 14.35
C GLU A 90 -19.72 -2.23 12.85
N MET A 91 -18.95 -3.23 12.41
CA MET A 91 -18.41 -3.28 11.06
C MET A 91 -18.54 -4.66 10.44
N THR A 92 -18.59 -4.68 9.11
CA THR A 92 -18.42 -5.90 8.34
C THR A 92 -16.92 -6.15 8.19
N VAL A 93 -16.42 -7.25 8.77
CA VAL A 93 -15.02 -7.67 8.62
C VAL A 93 -14.93 -8.53 7.37
N VAL A 94 -13.90 -8.30 6.55
CA VAL A 94 -13.60 -9.13 5.38
C VAL A 94 -12.13 -9.55 5.38
N LEU A 95 -11.93 -10.86 5.30
CA LEU A 95 -10.63 -11.51 5.28
C LEU A 95 -10.33 -11.99 3.87
N THR A 96 -9.14 -11.68 3.36
CA THR A 96 -8.62 -12.31 2.14
C THR A 96 -7.88 -13.59 2.51
N ALA A 97 -8.09 -14.68 1.77
CA ALA A 97 -7.44 -15.96 2.02
C ALA A 97 -6.94 -16.61 0.72
N TYR A 98 -5.78 -17.27 0.78
CA TYR A 98 -5.24 -18.08 -0.32
C TYR A 98 -4.37 -19.22 0.21
N ASN A 99 -4.90 -20.43 0.17
CA ASN A 99 -4.28 -21.63 0.76
C ASN A 99 -3.91 -21.43 2.23
N ASP A 100 -4.87 -20.97 3.03
CA ASP A 100 -4.74 -20.61 4.45
C ASP A 100 -5.59 -21.55 5.34
N GLU A 101 -5.77 -22.83 4.95
CA GLU A 101 -6.58 -23.81 5.68
C GLU A 101 -6.19 -23.95 7.17
N ALA A 102 -4.91 -23.76 7.48
CA ALA A 102 -4.35 -23.92 8.82
C ALA A 102 -4.60 -22.73 9.74
N SER A 103 -5.02 -21.58 9.21
CA SER A 103 -5.10 -20.31 9.95
C SER A 103 -6.44 -19.61 9.82
N ILE A 104 -7.18 -19.85 8.74
CA ILE A 104 -8.42 -19.13 8.46
C ILE A 104 -9.51 -19.38 9.51
N GLY A 105 -9.60 -20.58 10.08
CA GLY A 105 -10.56 -20.89 11.16
C GLY A 105 -10.32 -20.02 12.40
N GLU A 106 -9.08 -20.00 12.88
CA GLU A 106 -8.67 -19.18 14.04
C GLU A 106 -8.89 -17.68 13.78
N ALA A 107 -8.62 -17.22 12.55
CA ALA A 107 -8.86 -15.83 12.17
C ALA A 107 -10.35 -15.48 12.18
N VAL A 108 -11.21 -16.36 11.67
CA VAL A 108 -12.66 -16.15 11.69
C VAL A 108 -13.18 -16.08 13.13
N ASP A 109 -12.74 -17.00 14.00
CA ASP A 109 -13.12 -17.02 15.41
C ASP A 109 -12.68 -15.73 16.13
N ASP A 110 -11.41 -15.31 15.99
CA ASP A 110 -10.87 -14.09 16.61
C ASP A 110 -11.68 -12.84 16.25
N PHE A 111 -12.08 -12.72 14.98
CA PHE A 111 -12.89 -11.59 14.54
C PHE A 111 -14.36 -11.70 14.95
N LEU A 112 -14.99 -12.89 14.89
CA LEU A 112 -16.38 -13.06 15.32
C LEU A 112 -16.57 -12.83 16.82
N ASP A 113 -15.57 -13.14 17.63
CA ASP A 113 -15.60 -12.92 19.08
C ASP A 113 -15.45 -11.43 19.46
N HIS A 114 -15.05 -10.57 18.52
CA HIS A 114 -14.86 -9.14 18.78
C HIS A 114 -16.19 -8.36 18.71
N PRO A 115 -16.54 -7.53 19.71
CA PRO A 115 -17.85 -6.86 19.78
C PRO A 115 -18.11 -5.86 18.66
N LEU A 116 -17.06 -5.35 18.00
CA LEU A 116 -17.20 -4.46 16.84
C LEU A 116 -17.43 -5.23 15.52
N ALA A 117 -17.24 -6.54 15.47
CA ALA A 117 -17.46 -7.32 14.26
C ALA A 117 -18.91 -7.81 14.21
N LYS A 118 -19.72 -7.24 13.32
CA LYS A 118 -21.10 -7.70 13.13
C LYS A 118 -21.17 -9.03 12.37
N ARG A 119 -20.22 -9.23 11.47
CA ARG A 119 -20.06 -10.42 10.64
C ARG A 119 -18.65 -10.49 10.08
N VAL A 120 -18.25 -11.70 9.70
CA VAL A 120 -16.99 -11.98 9.01
C VAL A 120 -17.29 -12.58 7.64
N LEU A 121 -16.74 -11.95 6.61
CA LEU A 121 -16.66 -12.47 5.25
C LEU A 121 -15.25 -13.03 5.01
N VAL A 122 -15.16 -14.10 4.23
CA VAL A 122 -13.89 -14.60 3.70
C VAL A 122 -13.96 -14.61 2.18
N ILE A 123 -13.02 -13.94 1.54
CA ILE A 123 -12.82 -14.03 0.10
C ILE A 123 -11.71 -15.02 -0.17
N ASP A 124 -12.11 -16.21 -0.60
CA ASP A 124 -11.20 -17.25 -1.06
C ASP A 124 -10.67 -16.91 -2.46
N ASN A 125 -9.37 -16.68 -2.59
CA ASN A 125 -8.70 -16.31 -3.84
C ASN A 125 -8.39 -17.54 -4.72
N ASN A 126 -9.40 -18.40 -4.93
CA ASN A 126 -9.30 -19.65 -5.69
C ASN A 126 -8.26 -20.62 -5.08
N SER A 127 -8.39 -20.91 -3.78
CA SER A 127 -7.52 -21.86 -3.08
C SER A 127 -7.66 -23.28 -3.63
N SER A 128 -6.60 -24.07 -3.47
CA SER A 128 -6.54 -25.49 -3.86
C SER A 128 -6.66 -26.44 -2.66
N ASP A 129 -6.72 -25.89 -1.45
CA ASP A 129 -6.85 -26.60 -0.18
C ASP A 129 -8.24 -26.37 0.44
N ALA A 130 -8.44 -26.79 1.69
CA ALA A 130 -9.75 -26.70 2.36
C ALA A 130 -10.07 -25.32 2.95
N THR A 131 -9.39 -24.23 2.53
CA THR A 131 -9.57 -22.88 3.09
C THR A 131 -11.03 -22.44 3.14
N ALA A 132 -11.77 -22.62 2.05
CA ALA A 132 -13.16 -22.18 1.94
C ALA A 132 -14.11 -23.01 2.81
N GLU A 133 -13.88 -24.33 2.90
CA GLU A 133 -14.64 -25.24 3.75
C GLU A 133 -14.42 -24.92 5.23
N VAL A 134 -13.17 -24.74 5.65
CA VAL A 134 -12.82 -24.39 7.04
C VAL A 134 -13.44 -23.05 7.43
N ALA A 135 -13.32 -22.02 6.60
CA ALA A 135 -13.94 -20.72 6.87
C ALA A 135 -15.46 -20.80 7.10
N ARG A 136 -16.18 -21.59 6.28
CA ARG A 136 -17.63 -21.81 6.47
C ARG A 136 -17.94 -22.56 7.75
N ALA A 137 -17.14 -23.56 8.10
CA ALA A 137 -17.33 -24.34 9.32
C ALA A 137 -17.19 -23.48 10.59
N HIS A 138 -16.36 -22.44 10.54
CA HIS A 138 -16.19 -21.44 11.60
C HIS A 138 -17.20 -20.28 11.53
N GLY A 139 -18.19 -20.34 10.65
CA GLY A 139 -19.30 -19.37 10.62
C GLY A 139 -19.09 -18.14 9.74
N ALA A 140 -18.02 -18.09 8.93
CA ALA A 140 -17.84 -17.00 7.98
C ALA A 140 -18.76 -17.12 6.75
N ILE A 141 -19.10 -15.96 6.17
CA ILE A 141 -19.75 -15.88 4.85
C ILE A 141 -18.66 -15.93 3.78
N VAL A 142 -18.63 -16.99 2.98
CA VAL A 142 -17.53 -17.24 2.05
C VAL A 142 -17.91 -16.97 0.60
N HIS A 143 -17.10 -16.14 -0.07
CA HIS A 143 -17.17 -15.89 -1.51
C HIS A 143 -15.86 -16.34 -2.17
N THR A 144 -15.93 -16.93 -3.36
CA THR A 144 -14.74 -17.36 -4.11
C THR A 144 -14.45 -16.41 -5.27
N GLU A 145 -13.25 -15.83 -5.30
CA GLU A 145 -12.73 -15.08 -6.44
C GLU A 145 -12.04 -16.01 -7.43
N MET A 146 -12.72 -16.29 -8.54
CA MET A 146 -12.25 -17.25 -9.55
C MET A 146 -11.03 -16.74 -10.34
N LYS A 147 -10.82 -15.41 -10.43
CA LYS A 147 -9.66 -14.82 -11.10
C LYS A 147 -8.54 -14.60 -10.08
N PRO A 148 -7.51 -15.47 -10.05
CA PRO A 148 -6.50 -15.41 -9.02
C PRO A 148 -5.71 -14.09 -9.08
N GLY A 149 -5.56 -13.46 -7.93
CA GLY A 149 -4.73 -12.26 -7.78
C GLY A 149 -5.09 -11.52 -6.51
N TYR A 150 -4.09 -11.06 -5.77
CA TYR A 150 -4.28 -10.28 -4.55
C TYR A 150 -5.13 -9.03 -4.82
N GLY A 151 -4.85 -8.28 -5.90
CA GLY A 151 -5.63 -7.11 -6.26
C GLY A 151 -7.11 -7.41 -6.60
N GLN A 152 -7.38 -8.55 -7.24
CA GLN A 152 -8.75 -9.00 -7.55
C GLN A 152 -9.47 -9.43 -6.27
N CYS A 153 -8.82 -10.23 -5.44
CA CYS A 153 -9.35 -10.69 -4.16
C CYS A 153 -9.70 -9.52 -3.23
N VAL A 154 -8.79 -8.55 -3.07
CA VAL A 154 -9.05 -7.35 -2.24
C VAL A 154 -10.17 -6.50 -2.82
N HIS A 155 -10.18 -6.28 -4.14
CA HIS A 155 -11.25 -5.49 -4.77
C HIS A 155 -12.62 -6.15 -4.58
N ARG A 156 -12.70 -7.48 -4.74
CA ARG A 156 -13.91 -8.23 -4.44
C ARG A 156 -14.27 -8.19 -2.96
N ALA A 157 -13.30 -8.31 -2.06
CA ALA A 157 -13.51 -8.19 -0.61
C ALA A 157 -14.21 -6.89 -0.25
N LEU A 158 -13.71 -5.76 -0.75
CA LEU A 158 -14.31 -4.46 -0.52
C LEU A 158 -15.70 -4.33 -1.20
N THR A 159 -15.88 -4.96 -2.37
CA THR A 159 -17.18 -4.97 -3.08
C THR A 159 -18.25 -5.69 -2.26
N GLU A 160 -17.99 -6.94 -1.88
CA GLU A 160 -18.95 -7.79 -1.17
C GLU A 160 -19.24 -7.23 0.23
N ALA A 161 -18.20 -6.75 0.94
CA ALA A 161 -18.38 -6.19 2.28
C ALA A 161 -19.17 -4.87 2.28
N SER A 162 -18.92 -3.98 1.32
CA SER A 162 -19.60 -2.68 1.26
C SER A 162 -21.05 -2.76 0.78
N ALA A 163 -21.47 -3.89 0.20
CA ALA A 163 -22.86 -4.16 -0.19
C ALA A 163 -23.81 -4.27 1.01
N TYR A 164 -23.28 -4.59 2.19
CA TYR A 164 -24.05 -4.57 3.42
C TYR A 164 -24.29 -3.14 3.91
N THR A 165 -25.55 -2.70 3.91
CA THR A 165 -25.95 -1.32 4.26
C THR A 165 -26.22 -1.12 5.75
N ASP A 166 -26.22 -2.19 6.53
CA ASP A 166 -26.48 -2.18 7.98
C ASP A 166 -25.21 -2.08 8.84
N THR A 167 -24.06 -1.80 8.22
CA THR A 167 -22.78 -1.45 8.84
C THR A 167 -22.15 -0.28 8.10
N GLU A 168 -21.75 0.77 8.83
CA GLU A 168 -21.14 1.97 8.25
C GLU A 168 -19.64 1.79 7.95
N LEU A 169 -19.02 0.76 8.54
CA LEU A 169 -17.60 0.48 8.43
C LEU A 169 -17.36 -0.92 7.83
N VAL A 170 -16.26 -1.02 7.06
CA VAL A 170 -15.70 -2.27 6.55
C VAL A 170 -14.26 -2.39 7.02
N ALA A 171 -13.92 -3.48 7.72
CA ALA A 171 -12.54 -3.83 8.03
C ALA A 171 -12.01 -4.84 7.03
N LEU A 172 -10.86 -4.58 6.42
CA LEU A 172 -10.17 -5.49 5.51
C LEU A 172 -8.86 -5.95 6.16
N CYS A 173 -8.59 -7.26 6.21
CA CYS A 173 -7.26 -7.79 6.52
C CYS A 173 -7.01 -9.19 5.90
N GLU A 174 -5.83 -9.77 6.14
CA GLU A 174 -5.47 -11.13 5.69
C GLU A 174 -5.91 -12.17 6.74
N GLY A 175 -6.46 -13.31 6.29
CA GLY A 175 -6.93 -14.41 7.16
C GLY A 175 -5.83 -15.38 7.63
N ASP A 176 -4.61 -14.89 7.83
CA ASP A 176 -3.40 -15.71 8.04
C ASP A 176 -2.81 -15.59 9.46
N MET A 177 -3.59 -15.02 10.38
CA MET A 177 -3.22 -14.72 11.76
C MET A 177 -2.01 -13.78 11.89
N THR A 178 -1.77 -12.89 10.94
CA THR A 178 -0.78 -11.81 11.11
C THR A 178 -1.36 -10.54 11.76
N PHE A 179 -2.69 -10.41 11.71
CA PHE A 179 -3.48 -9.35 12.33
C PHE A 179 -4.43 -9.95 13.38
N ARG A 180 -4.89 -9.15 14.34
CA ARG A 180 -5.84 -9.54 15.39
C ARG A 180 -7.00 -8.58 15.48
N ALA A 181 -8.16 -9.09 15.85
CA ALA A 181 -9.39 -8.30 15.98
C ALA A 181 -9.28 -7.19 17.03
N ALA A 182 -8.42 -7.32 18.04
CA ALA A 182 -8.17 -6.27 19.04
C ALA A 182 -7.68 -4.94 18.44
N ASP A 183 -7.10 -4.94 17.23
CA ASP A 183 -6.72 -3.69 16.55
C ASP A 183 -7.91 -2.98 15.89
N LEU A 184 -9.09 -3.60 15.82
CA LEU A 184 -10.32 -2.95 15.36
C LEU A 184 -10.66 -1.72 16.20
N ASP A 185 -10.46 -1.77 17.52
CA ASP A 185 -10.70 -0.63 18.40
C ASP A 185 -9.83 0.58 18.01
N LYS A 186 -8.56 0.32 17.68
CA LYS A 186 -7.59 1.37 17.29
C LYS A 186 -7.98 2.01 15.97
N LEU A 187 -8.42 1.20 15.00
CA LEU A 187 -8.86 1.69 13.69
C LEU A 187 -10.20 2.43 13.80
N ALA A 188 -11.16 1.88 14.56
CA ALA A 188 -12.49 2.46 14.78
C ALA A 188 -12.42 3.84 15.44
N ALA A 189 -11.49 4.05 16.36
CA ALA A 189 -11.31 5.32 17.07
C ALA A 189 -11.05 6.52 16.13
N TYR A 190 -10.52 6.29 14.93
CA TYR A 190 -10.23 7.34 13.94
C TYR A 190 -11.22 7.38 12.77
N SER A 191 -12.24 6.52 12.75
CA SER A 191 -13.20 6.42 11.63
C SER A 191 -14.05 7.66 11.43
N ALA A 192 -14.24 8.50 12.46
CA ALA A 192 -14.90 9.81 12.33
C ALA A 192 -14.03 10.83 11.56
N HIS A 193 -12.71 10.61 11.51
CA HIS A 193 -11.73 11.57 11.00
C HIS A 193 -11.15 11.22 9.63
N ALA A 194 -11.59 10.12 9.03
CA ALA A 194 -11.12 9.69 7.73
C ALA A 194 -12.17 8.88 6.97
N HIS A 195 -12.01 8.84 5.64
CA HIS A 195 -12.71 7.86 4.82
C HIS A 195 -12.08 6.47 4.99
N ILE A 196 -10.76 6.45 5.24
CA ILE A 196 -9.95 5.25 5.44
C ILE A 196 -9.02 5.46 6.62
N VAL A 197 -9.02 4.50 7.54
CA VAL A 197 -8.03 4.35 8.61
C VAL A 197 -7.16 3.16 8.26
N ASN A 198 -5.89 3.40 7.95
CA ASN A 198 -4.93 2.39 7.54
C ASN A 198 -4.05 1.98 8.73
N GLY A 199 -3.86 0.68 8.94
CA GLY A 199 -2.88 0.21 9.91
C GLY A 199 -1.45 0.45 9.43
N THR A 200 -0.52 0.68 10.35
CA THR A 200 0.92 0.61 10.08
C THR A 200 1.59 -0.42 10.97
N ARG A 201 2.40 -1.30 10.35
CA ARG A 201 3.24 -2.29 11.04
C ARG A 201 4.63 -1.75 11.33
N ILE A 202 4.93 -0.51 10.93
CA ILE A 202 6.25 0.13 11.02
C ILE A 202 6.42 0.79 12.41
N VAL A 203 5.98 0.09 13.46
CA VAL A 203 6.14 0.46 14.87
C VAL A 203 6.70 -0.76 15.59
N GLU A 204 8.01 -0.77 15.85
CA GLU A 204 8.72 -1.96 16.33
C GLU A 204 8.17 -2.50 17.65
N GLN A 205 7.70 -1.63 18.55
CA GLN A 205 7.17 -1.99 19.86
C GLN A 205 5.84 -2.76 19.78
N LEU A 206 5.14 -2.71 18.65
CA LEU A 206 3.88 -3.42 18.42
C LEU A 206 4.07 -4.66 17.54
N ARG A 207 5.31 -5.00 17.21
CA ARG A 207 5.62 -6.15 16.35
C ARG A 207 6.15 -7.30 17.20
N ALA A 208 5.65 -8.50 16.93
CA ALA A 208 6.22 -9.71 17.49
C ALA A 208 7.70 -9.88 17.06
N PRO A 209 8.55 -10.55 17.87
CA PRO A 209 9.97 -10.69 17.56
C PRO A 209 10.23 -11.33 16.19
N GLU A 210 9.52 -12.40 15.88
CA GLU A 210 9.66 -13.16 14.64
C GLU A 210 8.43 -12.95 13.75
N THR A 211 8.58 -12.22 12.65
CA THR A 211 7.51 -12.04 11.66
C THR A 211 8.08 -12.17 10.25
N GLN A 212 7.22 -12.32 9.27
CA GLN A 212 7.59 -12.28 7.86
C GLN A 212 8.18 -10.93 7.44
N LEU A 213 7.93 -9.84 8.17
CA LEU A 213 8.47 -8.53 7.83
C LEU A 213 9.95 -8.44 8.24
N THR A 214 10.84 -8.74 7.31
CA THR A 214 12.29 -8.58 7.52
C THR A 214 12.65 -7.10 7.69
N THR A 215 13.82 -6.82 8.27
CA THR A 215 14.37 -5.46 8.37
C THR A 215 14.41 -4.74 7.02
N PHE A 216 14.76 -5.45 5.94
CA PHE A 216 14.75 -4.90 4.60
C PHE A 216 13.35 -4.46 4.16
N MET A 217 12.32 -5.28 4.40
CA MET A 217 10.95 -4.93 4.04
C MET A 217 10.37 -3.86 4.95
N PHE A 218 10.74 -3.83 6.23
CA PHE A 218 10.35 -2.78 7.16
C PHE A 218 10.78 -1.41 6.62
N TYR A 219 12.08 -1.22 6.40
CA TYR A 219 12.61 0.04 5.89
C TYR A 219 12.25 0.28 4.41
N GLY A 220 12.02 -0.79 3.64
CA GLY A 220 11.51 -0.70 2.28
C GLY A 220 10.10 -0.12 2.22
N ASN A 221 9.18 -0.64 3.02
CA ASN A 221 7.80 -0.11 3.12
C ASN A 221 7.82 1.34 3.63
N PHE A 222 8.67 1.65 4.61
CA PHE A 222 8.87 3.01 5.09
C PHE A 222 9.35 3.95 3.99
N ALA A 223 10.39 3.57 3.25
CA ALA A 223 10.95 4.39 2.18
C ALA A 223 9.94 4.62 1.05
N VAL A 224 9.21 3.58 0.63
CA VAL A 224 8.16 3.71 -0.40
C VAL A 224 6.97 4.53 0.13
N GLY A 225 6.61 4.38 1.41
CA GLY A 225 5.62 5.22 2.07
C GLY A 225 6.00 6.71 2.05
N LYS A 226 7.28 7.03 2.30
CA LYS A 226 7.79 8.41 2.20
C LYS A 226 7.87 8.93 0.78
N LEU A 227 8.15 8.08 -0.20
CA LEU A 227 8.01 8.45 -1.61
C LEU A 227 6.56 8.81 -1.95
N LEU A 228 5.60 8.03 -1.46
CA LEU A 228 4.18 8.30 -1.67
C LEU A 228 3.73 9.61 -1.00
N GLU A 229 4.14 9.83 0.24
CA GLU A 229 3.91 11.08 0.97
C GLU A 229 4.53 12.28 0.24
N PHE A 230 5.74 12.12 -0.31
CA PHE A 230 6.42 13.14 -1.11
C PHE A 230 5.70 13.45 -2.42
N LYS A 231 5.09 12.46 -3.09
CA LYS A 231 4.21 12.70 -4.24
C LYS A 231 3.00 13.55 -3.86
N HIS A 232 2.45 13.34 -2.68
CA HIS A 232 1.23 14.00 -2.20
C HIS A 232 1.51 14.90 -1.00
N LEU A 233 2.51 15.79 -1.11
CA LEU A 233 2.90 16.69 -0.02
C LEU A 233 1.70 17.35 0.68
N GLY A 234 1.63 17.16 1.99
CA GLY A 234 0.57 17.72 2.84
C GLY A 234 -0.79 17.05 2.69
N ARG A 235 -0.87 15.86 2.08
CA ARG A 235 -2.14 15.11 1.92
C ARG A 235 -2.38 14.01 2.95
N GLY A 236 -1.34 13.50 3.57
CA GLY A 236 -1.40 12.48 4.62
C GLY A 236 0.00 12.21 5.16
N THR A 237 0.10 11.38 6.19
CA THR A 237 1.37 10.86 6.69
C THR A 237 1.36 9.36 6.47
N ILE A 238 2.35 8.84 5.74
CA ILE A 238 2.43 7.43 5.38
C ILE A 238 3.76 6.86 5.83
N SER A 239 3.68 5.71 6.51
CA SER A 239 4.79 4.96 7.06
C SER A 239 4.80 3.52 6.56
N ASP A 240 3.66 2.94 6.17
CA ASP A 240 3.60 1.56 5.69
C ASP A 240 2.70 1.42 4.46
N VAL A 241 3.33 1.43 3.28
CA VAL A 241 2.62 1.25 2.01
C VAL A 241 2.10 -0.19 1.80
N GLY A 242 2.61 -1.15 2.58
CA GLY A 242 2.38 -2.57 2.38
C GLY A 242 1.27 -3.16 3.26
N THR A 243 0.70 -2.40 4.20
CA THR A 243 -0.28 -2.95 5.14
C THR A 243 -1.66 -3.09 4.52
N THR A 244 -2.22 -4.28 4.69
CA THR A 244 -3.58 -4.60 4.25
C THR A 244 -4.61 -4.18 5.29
N PHE A 245 -4.32 -4.33 6.58
CA PHE A 245 -5.28 -4.04 7.65
C PHE A 245 -5.74 -2.58 7.61
N LYS A 246 -7.01 -2.35 7.29
CA LYS A 246 -7.62 -1.02 7.25
C LYS A 246 -9.11 -1.08 7.51
N VAL A 247 -9.64 0.02 8.05
CA VAL A 247 -11.09 0.28 8.14
C VAL A 247 -11.45 1.36 7.13
N CYS A 248 -12.47 1.11 6.33
CA CYS A 248 -13.00 2.03 5.33
C CYS A 248 -14.47 2.33 5.64
N ARG A 249 -14.94 3.53 5.29
CA ARG A 249 -16.38 3.81 5.29
C ARG A 249 -17.07 3.03 4.18
N SER A 250 -18.18 2.38 4.51
CA SER A 250 -18.95 1.58 3.55
C SER A 250 -19.49 2.42 2.40
N GLU A 251 -19.97 3.64 2.68
CA GLU A 251 -20.44 4.58 1.64
C GLU A 251 -19.31 4.98 0.69
N PHE A 252 -18.14 5.35 1.23
CA PHE A 252 -16.96 5.65 0.44
C PHE A 252 -16.60 4.51 -0.51
N LEU A 253 -16.64 3.26 -0.03
CA LEU A 253 -16.37 2.11 -0.87
C LEU A 253 -17.42 1.97 -1.98
N ARG A 254 -18.72 2.01 -1.64
CA ARG A 254 -19.80 1.87 -2.64
C ARG A 254 -19.73 2.91 -3.76
N ASP A 255 -19.38 4.13 -3.43
CA ASP A 255 -19.40 5.25 -4.38
C ASP A 255 -18.14 5.34 -5.24
N HIS A 256 -17.03 4.74 -4.79
CA HIS A 256 -15.72 4.99 -5.37
C HIS A 256 -14.90 3.74 -5.67
N LEU A 257 -15.43 2.52 -5.52
CA LEU A 257 -14.63 1.31 -5.76
C LEU A 257 -14.15 1.16 -7.21
N ASP A 258 -14.82 1.82 -8.15
CA ASP A 258 -14.54 1.79 -9.60
C ASP A 258 -13.23 2.50 -9.98
N ILE A 259 -12.70 3.38 -9.13
CA ILE A 259 -11.44 4.09 -9.38
C ILE A 259 -10.21 3.20 -9.10
N PHE A 260 -10.37 2.12 -8.34
CA PHE A 260 -9.29 1.18 -8.02
C PHE A 260 -9.20 0.09 -9.10
N ASP A 261 -8.02 -0.07 -9.71
CA ASP A 261 -7.83 -1.05 -10.78
C ASP A 261 -7.37 -2.39 -10.18
N PRO A 262 -8.22 -3.43 -10.15
CA PRO A 262 -7.88 -4.71 -9.51
C PRO A 262 -6.79 -5.50 -10.26
N ARG A 263 -6.41 -5.06 -11.48
CA ARG A 263 -5.29 -5.66 -12.22
C ARG A 263 -3.93 -5.25 -11.66
N VAL A 264 -3.87 -4.20 -10.84
CA VAL A 264 -2.67 -3.94 -10.03
C VAL A 264 -2.67 -4.97 -8.91
N ASN A 265 -1.75 -5.94 -8.99
CA ASN A 265 -1.86 -7.18 -8.21
C ASN A 265 -1.18 -7.05 -6.84
N LEU A 266 0.07 -7.50 -6.69
CA LEU A 266 0.78 -7.45 -5.41
C LEU A 266 1.05 -6.02 -4.91
N GLU A 267 0.99 -5.05 -5.81
CA GLU A 267 1.16 -3.63 -5.51
C GLU A 267 -0.16 -2.93 -5.16
N PHE A 268 -1.28 -3.66 -5.04
CA PHE A 268 -2.62 -3.08 -4.87
C PHE A 268 -2.72 -2.13 -3.67
N ASN A 269 -2.11 -2.47 -2.52
CA ASN A 269 -2.15 -1.59 -1.34
C ASN A 269 -1.50 -0.22 -1.65
N ALA A 270 -0.37 -0.20 -2.34
CA ALA A 270 0.28 1.05 -2.76
C ALA A 270 -0.57 1.84 -3.77
N HIS A 271 -1.18 1.13 -4.73
CA HIS A 271 -2.12 1.72 -5.68
C HIS A 271 -3.36 2.31 -4.99
N PHE A 272 -3.90 1.62 -3.99
CA PHE A 272 -5.04 2.06 -3.20
C PHE A 272 -4.73 3.36 -2.48
N LEU A 273 -3.62 3.42 -1.73
CA LEU A 273 -3.22 4.61 -0.98
C LEU A 273 -2.91 5.80 -1.91
N ASP A 274 -2.21 5.56 -3.02
CA ASP A 274 -1.94 6.59 -4.05
C ASP A 274 -3.25 7.14 -4.64
N THR A 275 -4.17 6.26 -5.03
CA THR A 275 -5.45 6.65 -5.60
C THR A 275 -6.30 7.46 -4.60
N VAL A 276 -6.31 7.06 -3.32
CA VAL A 276 -7.01 7.79 -2.24
C VAL A 276 -6.46 9.21 -2.10
N MET A 277 -5.14 9.36 -2.07
CA MET A 277 -4.48 10.66 -1.93
C MET A 277 -4.58 11.52 -3.20
N GLU A 278 -4.65 10.91 -4.37
CA GLU A 278 -4.85 11.57 -5.66
C GLU A 278 -6.26 12.20 -5.74
N TYR A 279 -7.28 11.45 -5.33
CA TYR A 279 -8.67 11.91 -5.27
C TYR A 279 -9.00 12.75 -4.03
N GLN A 280 -7.99 13.04 -3.19
CA GLN A 280 -8.08 13.92 -2.02
C GLN A 280 -9.01 13.43 -0.89
N PHE A 281 -9.29 12.13 -0.86
CA PHE A 281 -9.96 11.50 0.25
C PHE A 281 -9.10 11.54 1.52
N ARG A 282 -9.75 11.43 2.68
CA ARG A 282 -9.08 11.52 3.98
C ARG A 282 -8.60 10.15 4.41
N LEU A 283 -7.32 10.08 4.74
CA LEU A 283 -6.60 8.88 5.14
C LEU A 283 -5.80 9.18 6.40
N VAL A 284 -5.93 8.33 7.40
CA VAL A 284 -5.15 8.37 8.64
C VAL A 284 -4.44 7.03 8.81
N GLU A 285 -3.20 7.06 9.28
CA GLU A 285 -2.49 5.85 9.70
C GLU A 285 -2.53 5.68 11.22
N VAL A 286 -2.74 4.45 11.67
CA VAL A 286 -2.76 4.09 13.10
C VAL A 286 -1.84 2.90 13.36
N PRO A 287 -0.99 2.93 14.41
CA PRO A 287 -0.18 1.78 14.79
C PRO A 287 -1.03 0.56 15.13
N ILE A 288 -0.69 -0.58 14.56
CA ILE A 288 -1.35 -1.88 14.82
C ILE A 288 -0.34 -2.90 15.31
N THR A 289 -0.84 -3.96 15.95
CA THR A 289 -0.01 -5.11 16.32
C THR A 289 0.20 -6.05 15.15
N PHE A 290 1.40 -6.64 15.06
CA PHE A 290 1.76 -7.53 13.95
C PHE A 290 2.44 -8.80 14.43
N TYR A 291 1.86 -9.94 14.05
CA TYR A 291 2.18 -11.26 14.58
C TYR A 291 2.83 -12.17 13.53
N PRO A 292 3.48 -13.27 13.96
CA PRO A 292 3.95 -14.28 13.03
C PRO A 292 2.79 -14.89 12.25
N ARG A 293 2.97 -15.08 10.94
CA ARG A 293 2.01 -15.78 10.08
C ARG A 293 1.88 -17.24 10.49
N VAL A 294 0.66 -17.77 10.48
CA VAL A 294 0.42 -19.21 10.52
C VAL A 294 0.32 -19.74 9.08
N GLY A 295 1.19 -20.69 8.73
CA GLY A 295 1.34 -21.22 7.37
C GLY A 295 2.39 -20.48 6.53
N VAL A 296 2.44 -20.79 5.22
CA VAL A 296 3.47 -20.27 4.31
C VAL A 296 3.06 -18.91 3.74
N SER A 297 4.00 -17.98 3.51
CA SER A 297 3.75 -16.71 2.79
C SER A 297 3.58 -16.96 1.29
N LYS A 298 2.55 -16.38 0.65
CA LYS A 298 2.30 -16.52 -0.80
C LYS A 298 2.44 -15.21 -1.60
N GLY A 299 2.45 -14.07 -0.89
CA GLY A 299 2.53 -12.72 -1.46
C GLY A 299 3.96 -12.23 -1.78
N GLY A 300 4.14 -10.90 -1.74
CA GLY A 300 5.44 -10.27 -1.99
C GLY A 300 6.52 -10.63 -0.95
N ASN A 301 6.09 -11.10 0.22
CA ASN A 301 6.94 -11.35 1.38
C ASN A 301 7.44 -12.80 1.48
N THR A 302 7.87 -13.36 0.34
CA THR A 302 8.42 -14.74 0.26
C THR A 302 9.94 -14.76 0.18
N SER A 303 10.56 -13.69 -0.32
CA SER A 303 12.00 -13.49 -0.33
C SER A 303 12.35 -12.01 -0.48
N ASN A 304 13.54 -11.61 -0.03
CA ASN A 304 14.01 -10.22 -0.21
C ASN A 304 14.12 -9.83 -1.70
N SER A 305 14.44 -10.78 -2.58
CA SER A 305 14.52 -10.51 -4.02
C SER A 305 13.15 -10.28 -4.65
N ARG A 306 12.12 -11.04 -4.24
CA ARG A 306 10.74 -10.79 -4.68
C ARG A 306 10.22 -9.49 -4.09
N ALA A 307 10.48 -9.23 -2.81
CA ALA A 307 10.11 -7.97 -2.16
C ALA A 307 10.76 -6.77 -2.84
N ALA A 308 12.04 -6.85 -3.24
CA ALA A 308 12.71 -5.82 -4.00
C ALA A 308 12.05 -5.57 -5.37
N LYS A 309 11.66 -6.64 -6.09
CA LYS A 309 10.93 -6.52 -7.37
C LYS A 309 9.57 -5.85 -7.20
N VAL A 310 8.80 -6.24 -6.18
CA VAL A 310 7.50 -5.64 -5.86
C VAL A 310 7.68 -4.19 -5.43
N GLY A 311 8.64 -3.90 -4.55
CA GLY A 311 8.97 -2.53 -4.14
C GLY A 311 9.38 -1.64 -5.31
N LEU A 312 10.18 -2.16 -6.25
CA LEU A 312 10.51 -1.43 -7.48
C LEU A 312 9.27 -1.14 -8.33
N ARG A 313 8.37 -2.13 -8.49
CA ARG A 313 7.10 -1.93 -9.19
C ARG A 313 6.23 -0.88 -8.49
N MET A 314 6.13 -0.91 -7.16
CA MET A 314 5.43 0.12 -6.38
C MET A 314 6.02 1.52 -6.66
N MET A 315 7.35 1.68 -6.60
CA MET A 315 8.01 2.96 -6.89
C MET A 315 7.73 3.43 -8.31
N LEU A 316 7.81 2.55 -9.31
CA LEU A 316 7.49 2.90 -10.71
C LEU A 316 6.02 3.31 -10.88
N GLY A 317 5.10 2.64 -10.18
CA GLY A 317 3.68 2.96 -10.18
C GLY A 317 3.41 4.34 -9.58
N ILE A 318 4.05 4.65 -8.46
CA ILE A 318 3.96 5.96 -7.81
C ILE A 318 4.56 7.06 -8.70
N LEU A 319 5.74 6.83 -9.29
CA LEU A 319 6.48 7.80 -10.10
C LEU A 319 5.85 8.08 -11.47
N PHE A 320 5.40 7.03 -12.18
CA PHE A 320 5.01 7.10 -13.59
C PHE A 320 3.56 6.69 -13.85
N GLY A 321 2.82 6.33 -12.80
CA GLY A 321 1.44 5.86 -12.86
C GLY A 321 1.31 4.34 -13.02
N TRP A 322 0.18 3.81 -12.56
CA TRP A 322 -0.09 2.37 -12.46
C TRP A 322 -0.48 1.68 -13.78
N ARG A 323 -0.61 2.44 -14.88
CA ARG A 323 -1.11 1.92 -16.17
C ARG A 323 -0.27 0.77 -16.74
N TRP A 324 1.03 0.78 -16.46
CA TRP A 324 2.02 -0.15 -17.01
C TRP A 324 2.17 -1.42 -16.18
N LEU A 325 1.66 -1.43 -14.94
CA LEU A 325 1.86 -2.50 -13.96
C LEU A 325 0.69 -3.47 -13.87
N LYS A 326 -0.29 -3.33 -14.76
CA LYS A 326 -1.48 -4.17 -14.84
C LYS A 326 -1.08 -5.59 -15.22
N ASP A 327 -1.54 -6.57 -14.45
CA ASP A 327 -1.41 -7.96 -14.85
C ASP A 327 -2.32 -8.22 -16.06
N ARG A 328 -1.70 -8.47 -17.22
CA ARG A 328 -2.41 -8.77 -18.47
C ARG A 328 -2.83 -10.23 -18.55
N ARG A 329 -2.22 -11.12 -17.74
CA ARG A 329 -2.44 -12.57 -17.82
C ARG A 329 -3.84 -13.01 -17.38
N ALA A 330 -4.60 -12.13 -16.72
CA ALA A 330 -5.98 -12.39 -16.30
C ALA A 330 -7.06 -11.88 -17.28
N TYR A 331 -6.69 -11.26 -18.41
CA TYR A 331 -7.65 -10.64 -19.35
C TYR A 331 -7.83 -11.42 -20.67
N ASP A 332 -6.86 -12.24 -21.09
CA ASP A 332 -6.91 -12.97 -22.37
C ASP A 332 -7.65 -14.32 -22.32
N GLN A 333 -8.51 -14.55 -21.32
CA GLN A 333 -9.34 -15.78 -21.22
C GLN A 333 -10.83 -15.51 -20.97
N SER A 334 -11.34 -14.34 -21.37
CA SER A 334 -12.78 -14.07 -21.44
C SER A 334 -13.30 -14.16 -22.87
#